data_AF-A0A9P9CST2-F1
#
_entry.id   AF-A0A9P9CST2-F1
#
_cell.length_a   1.000
_cell.length_b   1.000
_cell.length_c   1.000
_cell.angle_alpha   90.00
_cell.angle_beta   90.00
_cell.angle_gamma   90.00
#
_symmetry.space_group_name_H-M   'P 1'
#
loop_
_entity.id
_entity.type
_entity.pdbx_description
1 polymer ?
#
loop_
_entity_poly.entity_id
_entity_poly.type
_entity_poly.pdbx_seq_one_letter_code
_entity_poly.pdbx_strand_id
1 'polypeptide(L)'
;MPEKFTAVQLYRKLLREARLLPHAYLSFYRLHYQVEFRRYGGEDGDSDLTKNRIDRAKTELRMLERANTGRHERAFDRMLDMAYGRKGPLKQELFKPVRDAPPELPLLPHDPNTRSPGITPLFGALATASAARHWRQKTSSHAALRWPLQLTVRDSPEHIQLCGPIPKRRVANARKKAFRTQSEAVYPPLEILGETDVAAELPFQGTGLQQEVSMLAGVSSPHSPIKGVSDHSSESKFINPVVPAMPTRFLRRRYASLLRRLPVVTVQKTAKGMDIRIKPPEGSLATDVDRPPPLASVAHMKWWAANFEPDKVTKKK
;
A
#
# COMPACT_ATOMS: atom_id res chain seq x y z
N MET A 1 -22.14 27.27 -3.77
CA MET A 1 -23.15 26.21 -3.54
C MET A 1 -22.55 24.86 -3.89
N PRO A 2 -22.62 23.83 -3.03
CA PRO A 2 -22.11 22.50 -3.38
C PRO A 2 -22.94 21.89 -4.52
N GLU A 3 -22.29 21.52 -5.62
CA GLU A 3 -22.96 20.83 -6.73
C GLU A 3 -23.57 19.50 -6.24
N LYS A 4 -24.88 19.34 -6.41
CA LYS A 4 -25.59 18.08 -6.14
C LYS A 4 -25.35 17.15 -7.34
N PHE A 5 -24.31 16.32 -7.27
CA PHE A 5 -24.13 15.25 -8.27
C PHE A 5 -25.17 14.17 -8.11
N THR A 6 -25.81 13.78 -9.22
CA THR A 6 -26.54 12.51 -9.26
C THR A 6 -25.54 11.35 -9.21
N ALA A 7 -25.95 10.19 -8.69
CA ALA A 7 -25.07 9.01 -8.60
C ALA A 7 -24.48 8.62 -9.97
N VAL A 8 -25.29 8.72 -11.03
CA VAL A 8 -24.87 8.45 -12.41
C VAL A 8 -23.82 9.46 -12.90
N GLN A 9 -23.98 10.75 -12.59
CA GLN A 9 -22.99 11.78 -12.93
C GLN A 9 -21.66 11.53 -12.20
N LEU A 10 -21.73 11.20 -10.91
CA LEU A 10 -20.55 10.90 -10.10
C LEU A 10 -19.79 9.68 -10.63
N TYR A 11 -20.51 8.60 -10.96
CA TYR A 11 -19.94 7.42 -11.61
C TYR A 11 -19.24 7.75 -12.93
N ARG A 12 -19.90 8.52 -13.81
CA ARG A 12 -19.31 8.93 -15.10
C ARG A 12 -18.05 9.77 -14.90
N LYS A 13 -18.05 10.69 -13.92
CA LYS A 13 -16.86 11.49 -13.58
C LYS A 13 -15.73 10.61 -13.07
N LEU A 14 -16.00 9.69 -12.12
CA LEU A 14 -15.00 8.74 -11.62
C LEU A 14 -14.37 7.91 -12.75
N LEU A 15 -15.18 7.39 -13.67
CA LEU A 15 -14.66 6.63 -14.81
C LEU A 15 -13.82 7.49 -15.78
N ARG A 16 -14.17 8.76 -15.97
CA ARG A 16 -13.37 9.68 -16.80
C ARG A 16 -12.03 9.95 -16.15
N GLU A 17 -12.02 10.31 -14.86
CA GLU A 17 -10.79 10.57 -14.12
C GLU A 17 -9.91 9.31 -14.01
N ALA A 18 -10.49 8.13 -13.81
CA ALA A 18 -9.74 6.88 -13.77
C ALA A 18 -9.09 6.53 -15.13
N ARG A 19 -9.65 6.97 -16.25
CA ARG A 19 -9.07 6.77 -17.60
C ARG A 19 -7.87 7.68 -17.87
N LEU A 20 -7.71 8.77 -17.14
CA LEU A 20 -6.56 9.67 -17.27
C LEU A 20 -5.30 9.12 -16.58
N LEU A 21 -5.42 7.99 -15.88
CA LEU A 21 -4.28 7.38 -15.21
C LEU A 21 -3.32 6.77 -16.25
N PRO A 22 -2.00 6.91 -16.04
CA PRO A 22 -0.98 6.74 -17.08
C PRO A 22 -0.59 5.28 -17.33
N HIS A 23 -0.94 4.36 -16.43
CA HIS A 23 -0.48 2.97 -16.48
C HIS A 23 -1.64 1.98 -16.58
N ALA A 24 -1.43 0.91 -17.34
CA ALA A 24 -2.42 -0.14 -17.55
C ALA A 24 -2.90 -0.76 -16.24
N TYR A 25 -2.00 -1.00 -15.27
CA TYR A 25 -2.38 -1.55 -13.97
C TYR A 25 -3.32 -0.62 -13.18
N LEU A 26 -3.20 0.70 -13.34
CA LEU A 26 -4.10 1.66 -12.69
C LEU A 26 -5.51 1.66 -13.28
N SER A 27 -5.74 0.96 -14.39
CA SER A 27 -7.09 0.64 -14.88
C SER A 27 -7.91 -0.16 -13.86
N PHE A 28 -7.27 -0.77 -12.85
CA PHE A 28 -7.91 -1.32 -11.65
C PHE A 28 -9.00 -0.39 -11.09
N TYR A 29 -8.75 0.92 -11.02
CA TYR A 29 -9.74 1.88 -10.51
C TYR A 29 -11.02 1.90 -11.32
N ARG A 30 -10.92 1.80 -12.63
CA ARG A 30 -12.09 1.74 -13.51
C ARG A 30 -12.93 0.50 -13.19
N LEU A 31 -12.30 -0.67 -13.06
CA LEU A 31 -12.98 -1.92 -12.72
C LEU A 31 -13.57 -1.85 -11.30
N HIS A 32 -12.80 -1.34 -10.34
CA HIS A 32 -13.23 -1.17 -8.96
C HIS A 32 -14.51 -0.33 -8.86
N TYR A 33 -14.55 0.84 -9.51
CA TYR A 33 -15.76 1.68 -9.52
C TYR A 33 -16.93 1.02 -10.26
N GLN A 34 -16.68 0.27 -11.32
CA GLN A 34 -17.74 -0.49 -11.99
C GLN A 34 -18.38 -1.52 -11.06
N VAL A 35 -17.56 -2.27 -10.32
CA VAL A 35 -18.04 -3.28 -9.36
C VAL A 35 -18.79 -2.62 -8.20
N GLU A 36 -18.23 -1.58 -7.59
CA GLU A 36 -18.85 -0.86 -6.47
C GLU A 36 -20.22 -0.26 -6.85
N PHE A 37 -20.33 0.43 -8.00
CA PHE A 37 -21.60 1.00 -8.43
C PHE A 37 -22.63 -0.07 -8.85
N ARG A 38 -22.19 -1.20 -9.42
CA ARG A 38 -23.10 -2.33 -9.71
C ARG A 38 -23.62 -2.97 -8.43
N ARG A 39 -22.75 -3.16 -7.43
CA ARG A 39 -23.11 -3.76 -6.14
C ARG A 39 -24.22 -3.00 -5.43
N TYR A 40 -24.24 -1.68 -5.55
CA TYR A 40 -25.18 -0.80 -4.86
C TYR A 40 -26.29 -0.23 -5.75
N GLY A 41 -26.30 -0.55 -7.04
CA GLY A 41 -27.19 0.05 -8.03
C GLY A 41 -28.66 -0.36 -7.93
N GLY A 42 -28.99 -1.39 -7.14
CA GLY A 42 -30.36 -1.89 -6.95
C GLY A 42 -30.91 -1.74 -5.52
N GLU A 43 -30.18 -1.08 -4.62
CA GLU A 43 -30.65 -0.86 -3.25
C GLU A 43 -31.47 0.44 -3.17
N ASP A 44 -32.80 0.34 -3.31
CA ASP A 44 -33.73 1.49 -3.23
C ASP A 44 -34.07 1.93 -1.79
N GLY A 45 -33.34 1.45 -0.79
CA GLY A 45 -33.89 1.31 0.57
C GLY A 45 -33.36 2.21 1.68
N ASP A 46 -32.30 3.03 1.52
CA ASP A 46 -31.77 3.74 2.69
C ASP A 46 -31.05 5.07 2.37
N SER A 47 -31.60 6.18 2.85
CA SER A 47 -31.12 7.54 2.56
C SER A 47 -29.71 7.79 3.13
N ASP A 48 -29.40 7.27 4.32
CA ASP A 48 -28.18 7.67 5.02
C ASP A 48 -26.98 6.82 4.61
N LEU A 49 -27.19 5.53 4.35
CA LEU A 49 -26.15 4.67 3.75
C LEU A 49 -25.81 5.14 2.33
N THR A 50 -26.80 5.52 1.53
CA THR A 50 -26.56 6.05 0.18
C THR A 50 -25.84 7.39 0.22
N LYS A 51 -26.19 8.31 1.13
CA LYS A 51 -25.43 9.56 1.36
C LYS A 51 -23.97 9.28 1.71
N ASN A 52 -23.70 8.40 2.68
CA ASN A 52 -22.34 8.06 3.10
C ASN A 52 -21.50 7.47 1.96
N ARG A 53 -22.12 6.64 1.11
CA ARG A 53 -21.48 6.09 -0.10
C ARG A 53 -21.20 7.17 -1.14
N ILE A 54 -22.17 8.06 -1.39
CA ILE A 54 -22.00 9.20 -2.31
C ILE A 54 -20.85 10.10 -1.82
N ASP A 55 -20.77 10.39 -0.52
CA ASP A 55 -19.72 11.24 0.04
C ASP A 55 -18.34 10.56 0.02
N ARG A 56 -18.29 9.24 0.21
CA ARG A 56 -17.08 8.46 -0.04
C ARG A 56 -16.65 8.54 -1.51
N ALA A 57 -17.57 8.33 -2.44
CA ALA A 57 -17.31 8.41 -3.87
C ALA A 57 -16.86 9.82 -4.31
N LYS A 58 -17.42 10.89 -3.72
CA LYS A 58 -16.92 12.27 -3.93
C LYS A 58 -15.50 12.46 -3.41
N THR A 59 -15.19 11.85 -2.25
CA THR A 59 -13.84 11.90 -1.68
C THR A 59 -12.83 11.19 -2.57
N GLU A 60 -13.22 10.05 -3.15
CA GLU A 60 -12.41 9.31 -4.11
C GLU A 60 -12.26 10.07 -5.44
N LEU A 61 -13.32 10.73 -5.93
CA LEU A 61 -13.23 11.61 -7.10
C LEU A 61 -12.22 12.74 -6.87
N ARG A 62 -12.31 13.45 -5.74
CA ARG A 62 -11.33 14.50 -5.39
C ARG A 62 -9.92 13.95 -5.28
N MET A 63 -9.74 12.70 -4.85
CA MET A 63 -8.44 12.04 -4.81
C MET A 63 -7.90 11.78 -6.23
N LEU A 64 -8.73 11.27 -7.14
CA LEU A 64 -8.35 11.04 -8.54
C LEU A 64 -8.00 12.34 -9.25
N GLU A 65 -8.87 13.36 -9.15
CA GLU A 65 -8.63 14.69 -9.75
C GLU A 65 -7.30 15.25 -9.27
N ARG A 66 -7.05 15.21 -7.94
CA ARG A 66 -5.78 15.64 -7.35
C ARG A 66 -4.58 14.84 -7.87
N ALA A 67 -4.73 13.53 -8.01
CA ALA A 67 -3.66 12.67 -8.52
C ALA A 67 -3.35 12.96 -10.00
N ASN A 68 -4.39 13.16 -10.81
CA ASN A 68 -4.28 13.48 -12.24
C ASN A 68 -3.64 14.86 -12.50
N THR A 69 -3.77 15.81 -11.57
CA THR A 69 -3.05 17.11 -11.70
C THR A 69 -1.53 16.98 -11.67
N GLY A 70 -0.97 15.87 -11.19
CA GLY A 70 0.47 15.69 -10.99
C GLY A 70 1.09 16.57 -9.89
N ARG A 71 0.29 17.40 -9.19
CA ARG A 71 0.75 18.30 -8.12
C ARG A 71 0.64 17.66 -6.74
N HIS A 72 -0.30 16.73 -6.56
CA HIS A 72 -0.58 16.12 -5.26
C HIS A 72 0.07 14.75 -5.10
N GLU A 73 1.35 14.74 -4.75
CA GLU A 73 2.14 13.51 -4.55
C GLU A 73 1.47 12.51 -3.61
N ARG A 74 0.93 12.98 -2.47
CA ARG A 74 0.28 12.13 -1.47
C ARG A 74 -1.00 11.46 -1.98
N ALA A 75 -1.74 12.13 -2.89
CA ALA A 75 -2.94 11.56 -3.49
C ALA A 75 -2.56 10.41 -4.42
N PHE A 76 -1.53 10.62 -5.25
CA PHE A 76 -1.00 9.59 -6.13
C PHE A 76 -0.38 8.41 -5.35
N ASP A 77 0.42 8.68 -4.30
CA ASP A 77 0.98 7.64 -3.43
C ASP A 77 -0.12 6.80 -2.77
N ARG A 78 -1.21 7.44 -2.31
CA ARG A 78 -2.37 6.73 -1.76
C ARG A 78 -3.04 5.86 -2.82
N MET A 79 -3.08 6.31 -4.07
CA MET A 79 -3.63 5.50 -5.16
C MET A 79 -2.78 4.28 -5.46
N LEU A 80 -1.46 4.47 -5.57
CA LEU A 80 -0.52 3.36 -5.68
C LEU A 80 -0.65 2.39 -4.49
N ASP A 81 -0.80 2.90 -3.27
CA ASP A 81 -0.97 2.05 -2.09
C ASP A 81 -2.22 1.17 -2.18
N MET A 82 -3.33 1.69 -2.70
CA MET A 82 -4.56 0.91 -2.84
C MET A 82 -4.45 -0.09 -3.99
N ALA A 83 -3.92 0.32 -5.15
CA ALA A 83 -3.77 -0.53 -6.32
C ALA A 83 -2.81 -1.71 -6.08
N TYR A 84 -1.68 -1.47 -5.40
CA TYR A 84 -0.66 -2.48 -5.13
C TYR A 84 -0.81 -3.16 -3.75
N GLY A 85 -2.04 -3.12 -3.19
CA GLY A 85 -2.38 -3.85 -1.97
C GLY A 85 -1.58 -3.46 -0.72
N ARG A 86 -1.08 -2.21 -0.65
CA ARG A 86 -0.47 -1.66 0.57
C ARG A 86 -1.51 -1.17 1.58
N LYS A 87 -2.73 -0.88 1.09
CA LYS A 87 -3.91 -0.43 1.86
C LYS A 87 -5.18 -1.10 1.33
N GLY A 88 -6.25 -1.02 2.11
CA GLY A 88 -7.58 -1.47 1.70
C GLY A 88 -7.79 -2.98 1.76
N PRO A 89 -8.80 -3.52 1.05
CA PRO A 89 -9.16 -4.94 1.09
C PRO A 89 -8.09 -5.82 0.44
N LEU A 90 -7.50 -5.39 -0.67
CA LEU A 90 -6.43 -6.13 -1.35
C LEU A 90 -5.22 -6.37 -0.43
N LYS A 91 -4.90 -5.41 0.46
CA LYS A 91 -3.88 -5.65 1.50
C LYS A 91 -4.23 -6.86 2.35
N GLN A 92 -5.48 -6.99 2.78
CA GLN A 92 -5.90 -8.09 3.64
C GLN A 92 -5.81 -9.42 2.92
N GLU A 93 -6.18 -9.46 1.63
CA GLU A 93 -6.07 -10.66 0.79
C GLU A 93 -4.62 -11.09 0.60
N LEU A 94 -3.73 -10.17 0.22
CA LEU A 94 -2.30 -10.46 0.08
C LEU A 94 -1.65 -10.89 1.40
N PHE A 95 -2.12 -10.34 2.52
CA PHE A 95 -1.53 -10.61 3.82
C PHE A 95 -2.12 -11.84 4.51
N LYS A 96 -3.27 -12.33 4.06
CA LYS A 96 -3.96 -13.50 4.62
C LYS A 96 -3.03 -14.74 4.70
N PRO A 97 -2.39 -15.21 3.61
CA PRO A 97 -1.54 -16.40 3.67
C PRO A 97 -0.28 -16.17 4.51
N VAL A 98 0.18 -14.92 4.61
CA VAL A 98 1.33 -14.54 5.44
C VAL A 98 0.96 -14.53 6.92
N ARG A 99 -0.26 -14.16 7.27
CA ARG A 99 -0.71 -13.90 8.65
C ARG A 99 -1.37 -15.11 9.31
N ASP A 100 -2.08 -15.92 8.53
CA ASP A 100 -2.97 -16.96 9.04
C ASP A 100 -2.15 -18.19 9.49
N ALA A 101 -1.53 -18.08 10.66
CA ALA A 101 -1.03 -19.23 11.41
C ALA A 101 -2.16 -19.87 12.23
N PRO A 102 -2.06 -21.19 12.53
CA PRO A 102 -2.90 -21.80 13.55
C PRO A 102 -2.88 -20.98 14.84
N PRO A 103 -4.05 -20.65 15.43
CA PRO A 103 -4.10 -19.86 16.65
C PRO A 103 -3.42 -20.61 17.81
N GLU A 104 -2.80 -19.85 18.72
CA GLU A 104 -2.23 -20.43 19.92
C GLU A 104 -3.32 -21.02 20.83
N LEU A 105 -2.92 -21.93 21.72
CA LEU A 105 -3.80 -22.44 22.76
C LEU A 105 -4.39 -21.29 23.58
N PRO A 106 -5.67 -21.39 23.99
CA PRO A 106 -6.32 -20.34 24.77
C PRO A 106 -5.60 -20.18 26.13
N LEU A 107 -5.36 -18.93 26.53
CA LEU A 107 -4.75 -18.62 27.83
C LEU A 107 -5.65 -19.04 29.01
N LEU A 108 -6.97 -19.04 28.80
CA LEU A 108 -7.95 -19.59 29.73
C LEU A 108 -8.62 -20.82 29.08
N PRO A 109 -8.51 -22.04 29.66
CA PRO A 109 -8.98 -23.27 29.03
C PRO A 109 -10.45 -23.24 28.58
N HIS A 110 -11.32 -22.58 29.36
CA HIS A 110 -12.75 -22.52 29.10
C HIS A 110 -13.19 -21.31 28.24
N ASP A 111 -12.28 -20.40 27.88
CA ASP A 111 -12.62 -19.21 27.08
C ASP A 111 -11.84 -19.19 25.76
N PRO A 112 -12.43 -19.65 24.65
CA PRO A 112 -11.78 -19.67 23.34
C PRO A 112 -11.46 -18.25 22.83
N ASN A 113 -12.12 -17.20 23.36
CA ASN A 113 -11.80 -15.83 23.00
C ASN A 113 -10.45 -15.36 23.55
N THR A 114 -9.78 -16.16 24.37
CA THR A 114 -8.43 -15.86 24.85
C THR A 114 -7.31 -16.40 23.97
N ARG A 115 -7.62 -17.05 22.84
CA ARG A 115 -6.61 -17.49 21.85
C ARG A 115 -5.88 -16.30 21.24
N SER A 116 -4.55 -16.24 21.37
CA SER A 116 -3.72 -15.29 20.62
C SER A 116 -3.68 -15.70 19.14
N PRO A 117 -3.57 -14.73 18.22
CA PRO A 117 -3.23 -15.06 16.84
C PRO A 117 -1.83 -15.71 16.81
N GLY A 118 -1.68 -16.80 16.06
CA GLY A 118 -0.38 -17.39 15.80
C GLY A 118 0.48 -16.43 14.98
N ILE A 119 1.79 -16.51 15.15
CA ILE A 119 2.77 -15.73 14.38
C ILE A 119 3.48 -16.70 13.43
N THR A 120 3.26 -16.56 12.12
CA THR A 120 4.05 -17.29 11.12
C THR A 120 5.50 -16.79 11.16
N PRO A 121 6.49 -17.63 10.84
CA PRO A 121 7.89 -17.19 10.75
C PRO A 121 8.07 -16.07 9.72
N LEU A 122 7.32 -16.11 8.62
CA LEU A 122 7.33 -15.08 7.58
C LEU A 122 6.80 -13.74 8.09
N PHE A 123 5.67 -13.72 8.80
CA PHE A 123 5.16 -12.50 9.41
C PHE A 123 6.13 -11.96 10.47
N GLY A 124 6.72 -12.84 11.28
CA GLY A 124 7.73 -12.45 12.27
C GLY A 124 8.95 -11.77 11.63
N ALA A 125 9.45 -12.31 10.51
CA ALA A 125 10.52 -11.69 9.74
C ALA A 125 10.08 -10.32 9.17
N LEU A 126 8.88 -10.23 8.58
CA LEU A 126 8.38 -8.96 8.02
C LEU A 126 8.15 -7.88 9.10
N ALA A 127 7.70 -8.26 10.28
CA ALA A 127 7.45 -7.31 11.37
C ALA A 127 8.74 -6.80 12.05
N THR A 128 9.82 -7.57 11.95
CA THR A 128 11.16 -7.22 12.47
C THR A 128 11.97 -6.42 11.45
N ALA A 129 11.82 -6.70 10.15
CA ALA A 129 12.51 -5.99 9.08
C ALA A 129 12.01 -4.54 8.91
N SER A 130 12.94 -3.60 8.75
CA SER A 130 12.62 -2.17 8.50
C SER A 130 12.01 -1.95 7.12
N ALA A 131 12.49 -2.68 6.09
CA ALA A 131 12.07 -2.53 4.69
C ALA A 131 10.59 -2.88 4.47
N ALA A 132 10.01 -3.74 5.31
CA ALA A 132 8.64 -4.21 5.17
C ALA A 132 7.61 -3.35 5.91
N ARG A 133 8.04 -2.26 6.57
CA ARG A 133 7.16 -1.47 7.44
C ARG A 133 6.89 -0.08 6.90
N HIS A 134 5.76 0.46 7.31
CA HIS A 134 5.47 1.87 7.11
C HIS A 134 6.55 2.73 7.78
N TRP A 135 7.15 3.67 7.04
CA TRP A 135 8.34 4.43 7.46
C TRP A 135 8.24 5.12 8.83
N ARG A 136 7.03 5.47 9.29
CA ARG A 136 6.79 6.08 10.61
C ARG A 136 6.80 5.10 11.79
N GLN A 137 6.85 3.80 11.52
CA GLN A 137 6.67 2.76 12.54
C GLN A 137 8.03 2.15 12.89
N LYS A 138 8.40 2.21 14.18
CA LYS A 138 9.64 1.60 14.70
C LYS A 138 9.60 0.09 14.50
N THR A 139 10.73 -0.49 14.09
CA THR A 139 10.90 -1.94 14.00
C THR A 139 10.58 -2.60 15.34
N SER A 140 9.98 -3.79 15.29
CA SER A 140 9.62 -4.54 16.48
C SER A 140 10.70 -5.58 16.69
N SER A 141 11.18 -5.75 17.91
CA SER A 141 11.95 -6.93 18.26
C SER A 141 11.05 -8.17 18.15
N HIS A 142 11.64 -9.32 17.84
CA HIS A 142 10.93 -10.60 17.82
C HIS A 142 10.27 -10.91 19.19
N ALA A 143 10.94 -10.54 20.29
CA ALA A 143 10.38 -10.66 21.64
C ALA A 143 9.11 -9.78 21.81
N ALA A 144 9.12 -8.57 21.25
CA ALA A 144 8.00 -7.63 21.31
C ALA A 144 6.79 -8.05 20.44
N LEU A 145 6.97 -8.98 19.50
CA LEU A 145 5.86 -9.60 18.77
C LEU A 145 5.07 -10.56 19.68
N ARG A 146 5.78 -11.32 20.52
CA ARG A 146 5.18 -12.27 21.48
C ARG A 146 4.63 -11.58 22.72
N TRP A 147 5.34 -10.57 23.22
CA TRP A 147 4.96 -9.83 24.42
C TRP A 147 4.85 -8.32 24.14
N PRO A 148 3.64 -7.73 24.15
CA PRO A 148 3.48 -6.34 23.82
C PRO A 148 4.03 -5.43 24.91
N LEU A 149 4.89 -4.48 24.51
CA LEU A 149 5.44 -3.44 25.39
C LEU A 149 4.37 -2.61 26.12
N GLN A 150 3.12 -2.59 25.62
CA GLN A 150 2.00 -1.85 26.22
C GLN A 150 1.56 -2.38 27.60
N LEU A 151 2.08 -3.53 28.03
CA LEU A 151 1.96 -4.03 29.41
C LEU A 151 3.09 -3.41 30.26
N THR A 152 3.25 -2.08 30.23
CA THR A 152 4.47 -1.38 30.67
C THR A 152 4.76 -1.42 32.18
N VAL A 153 3.86 -1.86 33.07
CA VAL A 153 3.96 -1.46 34.49
C VAL A 153 3.77 -2.58 35.52
N ARG A 154 3.30 -3.77 35.14
CA ARG A 154 2.88 -4.77 36.14
C ARG A 154 3.75 -6.02 36.26
N ASP A 155 4.87 -6.09 35.54
CA ASP A 155 5.74 -7.27 35.58
C ASP A 155 6.92 -7.11 36.56
N SER A 156 7.11 -5.94 37.19
CA SER A 156 8.07 -5.79 38.30
C SER A 156 7.55 -6.49 39.56
N PRO A 157 8.39 -7.21 40.32
CA PRO A 157 7.95 -7.94 41.51
C PRO A 157 7.23 -7.05 42.53
N GLU A 158 7.67 -5.80 42.69
CA GLU A 158 7.07 -4.80 43.59
C GLU A 158 5.61 -4.47 43.21
N HIS A 159 5.35 -4.17 41.93
CA HIS A 159 3.98 -3.93 41.46
C HIS A 159 3.10 -5.18 41.52
N ILE A 160 3.65 -6.38 41.32
CA ILE A 160 2.89 -7.63 41.47
C ILE A 160 2.46 -7.82 42.94
N GLN A 161 3.34 -7.53 43.89
CA GLN A 161 3.02 -7.60 45.32
C GLN A 161 1.92 -6.60 45.69
N LEU A 162 1.96 -5.37 45.17
CA LEU A 162 0.98 -4.33 45.48
C LEU A 162 -0.37 -4.49 44.76
N CYS A 163 -0.37 -4.92 43.48
CA CYS A 163 -1.55 -4.88 42.61
C CYS A 163 -2.05 -6.26 42.15
N GLY A 164 -1.34 -7.34 42.48
CA GLY A 164 -1.58 -8.68 41.98
C GLY A 164 -1.17 -8.90 40.52
N PRO A 165 -1.18 -10.16 40.06
CA PRO A 165 -0.82 -10.50 38.68
C PRO A 165 -1.83 -9.95 37.66
N ILE A 166 -1.38 -9.71 36.42
CA ILE A 166 -2.24 -9.22 35.34
C ILE A 166 -3.28 -10.30 34.99
N PRO A 167 -4.59 -9.96 34.92
CA PRO A 167 -5.60 -10.91 34.48
C PRO A 167 -5.30 -11.48 33.08
N LYS A 168 -5.37 -12.81 32.92
CA LYS A 168 -5.06 -13.50 31.65
C LYS A 168 -5.84 -12.95 30.46
N ARG A 169 -7.11 -12.57 30.66
CA ARG A 169 -7.94 -11.94 29.61
C ARG A 169 -7.38 -10.59 29.13
N ARG A 170 -6.81 -9.79 30.03
CA ARG A 170 -6.14 -8.52 29.68
C ARG A 170 -4.87 -8.78 28.88
N VAL A 171 -4.10 -9.81 29.23
CA VAL A 171 -2.92 -10.27 28.46
C VAL A 171 -3.34 -10.69 27.04
N ALA A 172 -4.39 -11.51 26.92
CA ALA A 172 -4.93 -11.93 25.62
C ALA A 172 -5.36 -10.74 24.75
N ASN A 173 -6.09 -9.79 25.33
CA ASN A 173 -6.54 -8.58 24.64
C ASN A 173 -5.36 -7.69 24.22
N ALA A 174 -4.35 -7.54 25.08
CA ALA A 174 -3.14 -6.79 24.75
C ALA A 174 -2.38 -7.43 23.59
N ARG A 175 -2.20 -8.77 23.60
CA ARG A 175 -1.59 -9.51 22.49
C ARG A 175 -2.36 -9.34 21.19
N LYS A 176 -3.69 -9.50 21.21
CA LYS A 176 -4.55 -9.28 20.04
C LYS A 176 -4.43 -7.86 19.49
N LYS A 177 -4.45 -6.85 20.36
CA LYS A 177 -4.30 -5.44 19.97
C LYS A 177 -2.93 -5.18 19.35
N ALA A 178 -1.87 -5.67 19.97
CA ALA A 178 -0.52 -5.50 19.45
C ALA A 178 -0.32 -6.20 18.10
N PHE A 179 -0.82 -7.42 17.95
CA PHE A 179 -0.79 -8.13 16.68
C PHE A 179 -1.54 -7.37 15.58
N ARG A 180 -2.74 -6.83 15.88
CA ARG A 180 -3.49 -5.97 14.93
C ARG A 180 -2.65 -4.76 14.52
N THR A 181 -2.11 -4.01 15.48
CA THR A 181 -1.25 -2.85 15.20
C THR A 181 -0.01 -3.22 14.38
N GLN A 182 0.64 -4.35 14.67
CA GLN A 182 1.80 -4.83 13.91
C GLN A 182 1.40 -5.24 12.48
N SER A 183 0.29 -5.97 12.32
CA SER A 183 -0.21 -6.38 11.01
C SER A 183 -0.63 -5.19 10.13
N GLU A 184 -1.16 -4.13 10.74
CA GLU A 184 -1.49 -2.89 10.02
C GLU A 184 -0.23 -2.11 9.61
N ALA A 185 0.84 -2.19 10.39
CA ALA A 185 2.11 -1.49 10.14
C ALA A 185 2.98 -2.16 9.07
N VAL A 186 2.81 -3.46 8.86
CA VAL A 186 3.57 -4.25 7.88
C VAL A 186 2.91 -4.19 6.50
N TYR A 187 3.73 -4.13 5.46
CA TYR A 187 3.32 -4.23 4.07
C TYR A 187 3.44 -5.68 3.57
N PRO A 188 2.44 -6.20 2.85
CA PRO A 188 2.51 -7.55 2.28
C PRO A 188 3.60 -7.63 1.20
N PRO A 189 4.36 -8.72 1.07
CA PRO A 189 5.18 -8.94 -0.12
C PRO A 189 4.30 -9.05 -1.36
N LEU A 190 4.78 -8.58 -2.51
CA LEU A 190 4.13 -8.88 -3.80
C LEU A 190 4.59 -10.23 -4.34
N GLU A 191 5.89 -10.51 -4.18
CA GLU A 191 6.55 -11.70 -4.67
C GLU A 191 7.42 -12.28 -3.54
N ILE A 192 7.43 -13.60 -3.44
CA ILE A 192 8.35 -14.35 -2.58
C ILE A 192 9.29 -15.13 -3.49
N LEU A 193 10.59 -14.88 -3.35
CA LEU A 193 11.63 -15.60 -4.07
C LEU A 193 12.01 -16.84 -3.27
N GLY A 194 11.59 -18.02 -3.75
CA GLY A 194 11.90 -19.31 -3.14
C GLY A 194 10.69 -20.25 -3.10
N GLU A 195 10.95 -21.53 -2.85
CA GLU A 195 9.92 -22.56 -2.77
C GLU A 195 9.29 -22.60 -1.38
N THR A 196 8.10 -22.02 -1.25
CA THR A 196 7.26 -22.15 -0.06
C THR A 196 5.80 -22.33 -0.46
N ASP A 197 5.04 -23.07 0.34
CA ASP A 197 3.60 -23.26 0.12
C ASP A 197 2.85 -21.92 0.14
N VAL A 198 3.31 -21.00 1.00
CA VAL A 198 2.79 -19.62 1.12
C VAL A 198 2.97 -18.83 -0.19
N ALA A 199 4.05 -19.07 -0.93
CA ALA A 199 4.29 -18.38 -2.20
C ALA A 199 3.26 -18.78 -3.26
N ALA A 200 2.80 -20.03 -3.27
CA ALA A 200 1.80 -20.52 -4.22
C ALA A 200 0.41 -19.92 -3.98
N GLU A 201 0.10 -19.51 -2.74
CA GLU A 201 -1.18 -18.90 -2.38
C GLU A 201 -1.25 -17.38 -2.64
N LEU A 202 -0.13 -16.74 -2.98
CA LEU A 202 -0.10 -15.30 -3.20
C LEU A 202 -0.69 -14.90 -4.58
N PRO A 203 -1.67 -13.99 -4.64
CA PRO A 203 -2.34 -13.59 -5.89
C PRO A 203 -1.43 -13.04 -7.00
N PHE A 204 -0.29 -12.45 -6.64
CA PHE A 204 0.61 -11.79 -7.59
C PHE A 204 1.90 -12.58 -7.86
N GLN A 205 2.04 -13.77 -7.30
CA GLN A 205 3.23 -14.59 -7.51
C GLN A 205 3.38 -14.93 -9.01
N GLY A 206 4.56 -14.68 -9.57
CA GLY A 206 4.86 -15.00 -10.98
C GLY A 206 4.29 -14.01 -12.01
N THR A 207 3.56 -12.97 -11.60
CA THR A 207 3.01 -11.98 -12.54
C THR A 207 4.06 -11.02 -13.11
N GLY A 208 5.24 -10.94 -12.48
CA GLY A 208 6.28 -9.97 -12.85
C GLY A 208 5.92 -8.53 -12.47
N LEU A 209 4.89 -8.32 -11.64
CA LEU A 209 4.42 -6.99 -11.24
C LEU A 209 5.53 -6.19 -10.54
N GLN A 210 6.39 -6.84 -9.75
CA GLN A 210 7.50 -6.14 -9.11
C GLN A 210 8.54 -5.65 -10.12
N GLN A 211 8.78 -6.42 -11.18
CA GLN A 211 9.68 -6.04 -12.28
C GLN A 211 9.08 -4.87 -13.07
N GLU A 212 7.76 -4.89 -13.34
CA GLU A 212 7.06 -3.77 -13.97
C GLU A 212 7.22 -2.48 -13.16
N VAL A 213 6.98 -2.53 -11.85
CA VAL A 213 7.16 -1.38 -10.95
C VAL A 213 8.62 -0.89 -10.97
N SER A 214 9.58 -1.81 -11.06
CA SER A 214 11.02 -1.48 -11.16
C SER A 214 11.35 -0.76 -12.46
N MET A 215 10.80 -1.21 -13.59
CA MET A 215 10.91 -0.53 -14.89
C MET A 215 10.27 0.86 -14.86
N LEU A 216 9.08 0.98 -14.28
CA LEU A 216 8.36 2.26 -14.18
C LEU A 216 9.07 3.27 -13.28
N ALA A 217 9.76 2.81 -12.25
CA ALA A 217 10.62 3.65 -11.42
C ALA A 217 11.90 4.11 -12.15
N GLY A 218 12.24 3.49 -13.28
CA GLY A 218 13.51 3.72 -13.98
C GLY A 218 14.70 3.09 -13.26
N VAL A 219 14.46 2.06 -12.45
CA VAL A 219 15.48 1.34 -11.67
C VAL A 219 16.08 0.17 -12.48
N SER A 220 15.63 -0.02 -13.72
CA SER A 220 16.13 -1.05 -14.64
C SER A 220 17.65 -1.24 -14.53
N SER A 221 18.01 -2.47 -14.17
CA SER A 221 19.35 -3.02 -13.99
C SER A 221 20.34 -2.45 -15.02
N PRO A 222 21.63 -2.21 -14.66
CA PRO A 222 22.64 -1.73 -15.60
C PRO A 222 22.48 -2.43 -16.94
N HIS A 223 22.18 -1.65 -17.96
CA HIS A 223 21.90 -2.13 -19.31
C HIS A 223 22.87 -3.26 -19.66
N SER A 224 22.36 -4.48 -19.78
CA SER A 224 22.88 -5.31 -20.87
C SER A 224 22.58 -4.48 -22.12
N PRO A 225 23.60 -4.03 -22.86
CA PRO A 225 23.37 -3.28 -24.09
C PRO A 225 22.38 -4.09 -24.91
N ILE A 226 21.30 -3.45 -25.33
CA ILE A 226 20.28 -4.04 -26.19
C ILE A 226 21.04 -4.47 -27.46
N LYS A 227 21.52 -5.71 -27.48
CA LYS A 227 21.99 -6.35 -28.72
C LYS A 227 20.75 -6.40 -29.58
N GLY A 228 20.78 -5.66 -30.70
CA GLY A 228 19.65 -5.50 -31.60
C GLY A 228 19.03 -6.85 -31.92
N VAL A 229 17.88 -7.13 -31.30
CA VAL A 229 17.03 -8.26 -31.67
C VAL A 229 16.17 -7.75 -32.81
N SER A 230 16.38 -8.40 -33.94
CA SER A 230 15.74 -8.22 -35.23
C SER A 230 14.23 -8.12 -35.15
N ASP A 231 13.71 -7.20 -35.97
CA ASP A 231 12.33 -7.07 -36.40
C ASP A 231 11.62 -8.43 -36.53
N HIS A 232 10.77 -8.76 -35.57
CA HIS A 232 9.62 -9.60 -35.84
C HIS A 232 8.36 -8.88 -35.36
N SER A 233 7.71 -8.32 -36.38
CA SER A 233 6.40 -7.70 -36.41
C SER A 233 5.32 -8.59 -35.77
N SER A 234 4.93 -8.27 -34.55
CA SER A 234 3.60 -8.59 -34.04
C SER A 234 2.90 -7.27 -33.74
N GLU A 235 2.04 -6.87 -34.68
CA GLU A 235 1.16 -5.69 -34.61
C GLU A 235 0.19 -5.80 -33.41
N SER A 236 0.64 -5.49 -32.20
CA SER A 236 -0.30 -5.16 -31.12
C SER A 236 -0.70 -3.68 -31.26
N LYS A 237 -1.73 -3.43 -32.07
CA LYS A 237 -2.39 -2.12 -32.23
C LYS A 237 -3.11 -1.71 -30.93
N PHE A 238 -2.36 -1.42 -29.88
CA PHE A 238 -2.92 -0.72 -28.72
C PHE A 238 -3.02 0.76 -29.09
N ILE A 239 -4.25 1.19 -29.39
CA ILE A 239 -4.64 2.59 -29.58
C ILE A 239 -4.23 3.35 -28.32
N ASN A 240 -3.12 4.09 -28.37
CA ASN A 240 -2.68 4.93 -27.27
C ASN A 240 -3.62 6.13 -27.18
N PRO A 241 -4.45 6.27 -26.13
CA PRO A 241 -5.26 7.45 -25.96
C PRO A 241 -4.34 8.66 -25.74
N VAL A 242 -4.68 9.78 -26.40
CA VAL A 242 -4.08 11.11 -26.24
C VAL A 242 -4.40 11.66 -24.86
N VAL A 243 -3.86 11.05 -23.81
CA VAL A 243 -3.90 11.58 -22.45
C VAL A 243 -2.66 12.45 -22.31
N PRO A 244 -2.75 13.69 -21.78
CA PRO A 244 -1.57 14.49 -21.49
C PRO A 244 -0.67 13.67 -20.58
N ALA A 245 0.46 13.21 -21.14
CA ALA A 245 1.35 12.31 -20.47
C ALA A 245 1.86 13.00 -19.20
N MET A 246 1.52 12.45 -18.03
CA MET A 246 2.07 12.95 -16.77
C MET A 246 3.59 13.06 -16.90
N PRO A 247 4.24 14.09 -16.31
CA PRO A 247 5.67 14.26 -16.43
C PRO A 247 6.38 12.96 -16.05
N THR A 248 7.17 12.41 -16.97
CA THR A 248 7.84 11.11 -16.79
C THR A 248 8.65 11.05 -15.49
N ARG A 249 9.26 12.18 -15.09
CA ARG A 249 9.97 12.35 -13.82
C ARG A 249 9.06 12.24 -12.59
N PHE A 250 7.84 12.75 -12.65
CA PHE A 250 6.87 12.63 -11.56
C PHE A 250 6.53 11.17 -11.33
N LEU A 251 6.16 10.45 -12.39
CA LEU A 251 5.81 9.02 -12.32
C LEU A 251 6.97 8.20 -11.78
N ARG A 252 8.17 8.32 -12.37
CA ARG A 252 9.37 7.60 -11.91
C ARG A 252 9.62 7.78 -10.41
N ARG A 253 9.50 9.01 -9.90
CA ARG A 253 9.64 9.31 -8.47
C ARG A 253 8.58 8.63 -7.60
N ARG A 254 7.33 8.61 -8.07
CA ARG A 254 6.23 7.97 -7.32
C ARG A 254 6.38 6.45 -7.31
N TYR A 255 6.78 5.84 -8.42
CA TYR A 255 7.08 4.41 -8.49
C TYR A 255 8.32 4.04 -7.68
N ALA A 256 9.37 4.88 -7.66
CA ALA A 256 10.52 4.70 -6.77
C ALA A 256 10.11 4.77 -5.28
N SER A 257 9.21 5.69 -4.92
CA SER A 257 8.61 5.77 -3.58
C SER A 257 7.80 4.50 -3.24
N LEU A 258 7.08 3.93 -4.21
CA LEU A 258 6.41 2.65 -4.05
C LEU A 258 7.41 1.51 -3.83
N LEU A 259 8.42 1.36 -4.67
CA LEU A 259 9.47 0.33 -4.55
C LEU A 259 10.12 0.30 -3.17
N ARG A 260 10.43 1.47 -2.59
CA ARG A 260 11.00 1.57 -1.23
C ARG A 260 10.13 0.92 -0.15
N ARG A 261 8.83 0.73 -0.42
CA ARG A 261 7.83 0.14 0.48
C ARG A 261 7.40 -1.28 0.07
N LEU A 262 8.03 -1.83 -0.97
CA LEU A 262 7.80 -3.21 -1.43
C LEU A 262 8.90 -4.10 -0.88
N PRO A 263 8.66 -4.84 0.22
CA PRO A 263 9.67 -5.77 0.72
C PRO A 263 9.86 -6.91 -0.27
N VAL A 264 11.12 -7.22 -0.57
CA VAL A 264 11.51 -8.43 -1.32
C VAL A 264 11.84 -9.51 -0.31
N VAL A 265 11.09 -10.60 -0.36
CA VAL A 265 11.28 -11.73 0.54
C VAL A 265 12.00 -12.83 -0.22
N THR A 266 13.14 -13.25 0.31
CA THR A 266 13.86 -14.44 -0.15
C THR A 266 13.78 -15.51 0.93
N VAL A 267 13.25 -16.68 0.59
CA VAL A 267 13.15 -17.82 1.50
C VAL A 267 14.07 -18.93 1.01
N GLN A 268 14.97 -19.38 1.89
CA GLN A 268 15.86 -20.50 1.63
C GLN A 268 15.61 -21.60 2.66
N LYS A 269 15.36 -22.83 2.18
CA LYS A 269 15.28 -24.01 3.05
C LYS A 269 16.71 -24.41 3.43
N THR A 270 17.02 -24.38 4.71
CA THR A 270 18.31 -24.84 5.27
C THR A 270 18.08 -26.09 6.10
N ALA A 271 19.14 -26.86 6.40
CA ALA A 271 19.05 -28.03 7.27
C ALA A 271 18.49 -27.70 8.68
N LYS A 272 18.59 -26.45 9.12
CA LYS A 272 18.11 -25.98 10.44
C LYS A 272 16.71 -25.36 10.40
N GLY A 273 16.04 -25.35 9.24
CA GLY A 273 14.74 -24.73 9.03
C GLY A 273 14.74 -23.69 7.91
N MET A 274 13.76 -22.79 7.91
CA MET A 274 13.63 -21.74 6.89
C MET A 274 14.46 -20.50 7.26
N ASP A 275 15.42 -20.11 6.42
CA ASP A 275 16.09 -18.81 6.49
C ASP A 275 15.28 -17.81 5.64
N ILE A 276 14.72 -16.79 6.30
CA ILE A 276 13.87 -15.78 5.66
C ILE A 276 14.63 -14.46 5.69
N ARG A 277 15.08 -14.02 4.52
CA ARG A 277 15.78 -12.75 4.35
C ARG A 277 14.88 -11.76 3.65
N ILE A 278 14.80 -10.57 4.23
CA ILE A 278 13.95 -9.48 3.72
C ILE A 278 14.87 -8.34 3.38
N LYS A 279 14.84 -7.95 2.10
CA LYS A 279 15.66 -6.86 1.59
C LYS A 279 14.75 -5.83 0.92
N PRO A 280 15.16 -4.55 0.92
CA PRO A 280 14.58 -3.60 -0.02
C PRO A 280 14.90 -4.06 -1.46
N PRO A 281 14.07 -3.70 -2.45
CA PRO A 281 14.30 -4.09 -3.83
C PRO A 281 15.60 -3.46 -4.34
N GLU A 282 16.31 -4.20 -5.19
CA GLU A 282 17.56 -3.71 -5.77
C GLU A 282 17.33 -2.38 -6.50
N GLY A 283 18.28 -1.46 -6.34
CA GLY A 283 18.19 -0.12 -6.91
C GLY A 283 17.15 0.80 -6.27
N SER A 284 16.45 0.37 -5.20
CA SER A 284 15.71 1.30 -4.33
C SER A 284 16.63 2.15 -3.44
N LEU A 285 17.92 2.25 -3.78
CA LEU A 285 19.02 2.70 -2.94
C LEU A 285 18.67 3.99 -2.18
N ALA A 286 19.16 3.97 -0.94
CA ALA A 286 18.90 4.85 0.19
C ALA A 286 19.41 6.29 0.00
N THR A 287 19.42 6.81 -1.22
CA THR A 287 19.80 8.20 -1.47
C THR A 287 18.62 9.10 -1.09
N ASP A 288 18.85 9.89 -0.04
CA ASP A 288 18.09 11.10 0.31
C ASP A 288 16.66 10.90 0.81
N VAL A 289 16.51 10.31 2.00
CA VAL A 289 15.31 10.52 2.84
C VAL A 289 15.53 11.65 3.86
N ASP A 290 16.78 11.98 4.20
CA ASP A 290 17.07 13.18 5.03
C ASP A 290 17.26 14.45 4.20
N ARG A 291 17.49 14.34 2.89
CA ARG A 291 17.35 15.49 2.01
C ARG A 291 15.89 15.56 1.57
N PRO A 292 15.12 16.59 1.99
CA PRO A 292 13.92 16.92 1.25
C PRO A 292 14.30 16.99 -0.23
N PRO A 293 13.43 16.54 -1.15
CA PRO A 293 13.71 16.67 -2.58
C PRO A 293 14.20 18.10 -2.82
N PRO A 294 15.25 18.33 -3.65
CA PRO A 294 15.74 19.68 -3.87
C PRO A 294 14.51 20.52 -4.18
N LEU A 295 14.21 21.46 -3.27
CA LEU A 295 13.08 22.37 -3.40
C LEU A 295 13.10 22.80 -4.85
N ALA A 296 11.95 22.66 -5.52
CA ALA A 296 11.82 22.93 -6.95
C ALA A 296 12.71 24.13 -7.29
N SER A 297 13.65 23.96 -8.24
CA SER A 297 14.71 24.94 -8.45
C SER A 297 14.10 26.34 -8.48
N VAL A 298 14.81 27.36 -8.01
CA VAL A 298 14.27 28.73 -7.97
C VAL A 298 13.66 29.14 -9.32
N ALA A 299 14.20 28.60 -10.44
CA ALA A 299 13.62 28.72 -11.77
C ALA A 299 12.23 28.06 -11.93
N HIS A 300 12.01 26.85 -11.40
CA HIS A 300 10.71 26.16 -11.42
C HIS A 300 9.66 26.87 -10.54
N MET A 301 10.06 27.40 -9.38
CA MET A 301 9.19 28.23 -8.53
C MET A 301 8.87 29.59 -9.19
N LYS A 302 9.86 30.25 -9.81
CA LYS A 302 9.66 31.49 -10.59
C LYS A 302 8.75 31.28 -11.81
N TRP A 303 8.92 30.17 -12.53
CA TRP A 303 8.03 29.80 -13.64
C TRP A 303 6.59 29.56 -13.17
N TRP A 304 6.41 28.97 -11.98
CA TRP A 304 5.10 28.79 -11.37
C TRP A 304 4.43 30.12 -10.96
N ALA A 305 5.19 31.02 -10.33
CA ALA A 305 4.68 32.34 -9.94
C ALA A 305 4.31 33.20 -11.16
N ALA A 306 5.10 33.15 -12.24
CA ALA A 306 4.86 33.94 -13.44
C ALA A 306 3.62 33.50 -14.25
N ASN A 307 3.23 32.23 -14.16
CA ASN A 307 2.16 31.67 -15.00
C ASN A 307 0.82 31.45 -14.26
N PHE A 308 0.78 31.62 -12.94
CA PHE A 308 -0.40 31.33 -12.12
C PHE A 308 -0.71 32.42 -11.09
N GLU A 309 -0.45 33.68 -11.41
CA GLU A 309 -0.97 34.82 -10.66
C GLU A 309 -2.49 34.98 -10.94
N PRO A 310 -3.37 34.73 -9.96
CA PRO A 310 -4.83 34.70 -10.17
C PRO A 310 -5.48 36.08 -10.44
N ASP A 311 -4.72 37.17 -10.40
CA ASP A 311 -5.26 38.54 -10.38
C ASP A 311 -5.41 39.23 -11.75
N LYS A 312 -5.18 38.53 -12.87
CA LYS A 312 -5.32 39.14 -14.22
C LYS A 312 -6.67 38.94 -14.91
N VAL A 313 -7.65 38.28 -14.29
CA VAL A 313 -8.95 37.97 -14.94
C VAL A 313 -10.04 39.04 -14.71
N THR A 314 -9.87 40.00 -13.80
CA THR A 314 -10.93 40.97 -13.45
C THR A 314 -10.57 42.42 -13.75
N LYS A 315 -10.08 42.73 -14.95
CA LYS A 315 -10.06 44.12 -15.47
C LYS A 315 -10.11 44.13 -17.01
N LYS A 316 -11.26 43.73 -17.58
CA LYS A 316 -11.71 44.28 -18.86
C LYS A 316 -13.07 44.94 -18.62
N LYS A 317 -13.10 46.21 -19.04
CA LYS A 317 -14.12 47.23 -18.84
C LYS A 317 -15.50 46.80 -19.32
#